data_AF-A0A838DA02-F1
#
_entry.id   AF-A0A838DA02-F1
#
_cell.length_a   1.000
_cell.length_b   1.000
_cell.length_c   1.000
_cell.angle_alpha   90.00
_cell.angle_beta   90.00
_cell.angle_gamma   90.00
#
_symmetry.space_group_name_H-M   'P 1'
#
loop_
_entity.id
_entity.type
_entity.pdbx_description
1 polymer ?
#
loop_
_entity_poly.entity_id
_entity_poly.type
_entity_poly.pdbx_seq_one_letter_code
_entity_poly.pdbx_strand_id
1 'polypeptide(L)'
;MEIDSIDFILSHFKSPTAKFPRKMMTLSSNGLISINSKEEILQRCRDADYKECLINAYPEILELNGMLIQSANLILIDLDLSLCTTCVYPIRKLDYLLKQTLKQIKKDINGQPTVLWTGNGYHIYLPVQIPILDNEFEFSKERYQNLFSLNNRYYEYYVSEVFMQFAGRYLTGGKSEFVHRPRYANCMVRIPDTYNMDSLSKGLSLEKSQVKILQEWDGNIIDIKPLIQEFKIWLTQQ
;
A
#
# COMPACT_ATOMS: atom_id res chain seq x y z
N MET A 1 19.42 -10.64 2.27
CA MET A 1 18.46 -10.27 1.22
C MET A 1 19.03 -10.68 -0.12
N GLU A 2 18.31 -11.51 -0.86
CA GLU A 2 18.68 -11.90 -2.21
C GLU A 2 18.00 -10.96 -3.23
N ILE A 3 18.45 -11.02 -4.47
CA ILE A 3 17.86 -10.23 -5.56
C ILE A 3 16.38 -10.58 -5.78
N ASP A 4 16.00 -11.79 -5.36
CA ASP A 4 14.66 -12.38 -5.47
C ASP A 4 13.64 -11.66 -4.59
N SER A 5 14.01 -11.20 -3.39
CA SER A 5 13.11 -10.43 -2.52
C SER A 5 12.71 -9.08 -3.15
N ILE A 6 13.63 -8.48 -3.91
CA ILE A 6 13.36 -7.24 -4.66
C ILE A 6 12.50 -7.54 -5.89
N ASP A 7 12.82 -8.58 -6.66
CA ASP A 7 12.00 -8.98 -7.81
C ASP A 7 10.57 -9.30 -7.39
N PHE A 8 10.42 -10.00 -6.27
CA PHE A 8 9.13 -10.32 -5.70
C PHE A 8 8.30 -9.05 -5.44
N ILE A 9 8.85 -8.04 -4.77
CA ILE A 9 8.13 -6.78 -4.55
C ILE A 9 7.87 -6.03 -5.86
N LEU A 10 8.85 -5.92 -6.74
CA LEU A 10 8.68 -5.25 -8.03
C LEU A 10 7.64 -5.96 -8.93
N SER A 11 7.41 -7.27 -8.73
CA SER A 11 6.38 -8.02 -9.46
C SER A 11 4.96 -7.49 -9.21
N HIS A 12 4.72 -6.85 -8.05
CA HIS A 12 3.45 -6.24 -7.67
C HIS A 12 3.20 -4.91 -8.41
N PHE A 13 4.25 -4.25 -8.89
CA PHE A 13 4.15 -2.92 -9.47
C PHE A 13 3.85 -2.98 -10.96
N LYS A 14 2.57 -2.98 -11.30
CA LYS A 14 2.10 -3.00 -12.69
C LYS A 14 1.80 -1.59 -13.21
N SER A 15 2.80 -0.69 -13.20
CA SER A 15 2.60 0.63 -13.84
C SER A 15 2.59 0.48 -15.37
N PRO A 16 1.55 1.00 -16.05
CA PRO A 16 1.49 0.97 -17.51
C PRO A 16 2.51 1.91 -18.18
N THR A 17 3.06 2.87 -17.43
CA THR A 17 3.81 4.00 -17.97
C THR A 17 5.28 4.03 -17.54
N ALA A 18 5.63 3.57 -16.33
CA ALA A 18 7.03 3.54 -15.90
C ALA A 18 7.32 2.58 -14.74
N LYS A 19 8.39 1.79 -14.84
CA LYS A 19 8.94 1.03 -13.72
C LYS A 19 9.78 1.90 -12.76
N PHE A 20 10.40 2.96 -13.27
CA PHE A 20 11.30 3.88 -12.55
C PHE A 20 11.22 5.27 -13.20
N PRO A 21 11.66 6.35 -12.53
CA PRO A 21 12.18 6.40 -11.16
C PRO A 21 11.09 6.16 -10.10
N ARG A 22 11.51 5.71 -8.92
CA ARG A 22 10.66 5.53 -7.73
C ARG A 22 11.30 6.20 -6.53
N LYS A 23 10.47 6.62 -5.58
CA LYS A 23 10.96 6.98 -4.25
C LYS A 23 11.29 5.74 -3.43
N MET A 24 12.36 5.80 -2.66
CA MET A 24 12.81 4.79 -1.71
C MET A 24 13.18 5.46 -0.38
N MET A 25 13.10 4.71 0.71
CA MET A 25 13.62 5.09 2.01
C MET A 25 14.46 3.93 2.57
N THR A 26 15.49 4.28 3.32
CA THR A 26 16.36 3.39 4.10
C THR A 26 16.68 4.07 5.43
N LEU A 27 17.24 3.34 6.40
CA LEU A 27 17.71 3.96 7.64
C LEU A 27 18.77 5.05 7.41
N SER A 28 19.63 4.89 6.40
CA SER A 28 20.72 5.83 6.10
C SER A 28 20.30 7.04 5.25
N SER A 29 19.08 7.04 4.70
CA SER A 29 18.57 8.16 3.90
C SER A 29 17.93 9.25 4.75
N ASN A 30 18.24 10.51 4.44
CA ASN A 30 17.54 11.66 5.01
C ASN A 30 16.23 11.95 4.24
N GLY A 31 15.23 11.09 4.42
CA GLY A 31 13.95 11.14 3.72
C GLY A 31 13.88 10.31 2.44
N LEU A 32 12.87 10.59 1.61
CA LEU A 32 12.62 9.86 0.36
C LEU A 32 13.67 10.21 -0.72
N ILE A 33 14.36 9.20 -1.23
CA ILE A 33 15.36 9.33 -2.30
C ILE A 33 14.84 8.74 -3.61
N SER A 34 15.24 9.32 -4.73
CA SER A 34 14.95 8.77 -6.07
C SER A 34 15.89 7.62 -6.40
N ILE A 35 15.34 6.55 -6.96
CA ILE A 35 16.07 5.39 -7.47
C ILE A 35 15.63 5.06 -8.89
N ASN A 36 16.57 4.63 -9.73
CA ASN A 36 16.35 4.42 -11.16
C ASN A 36 16.44 2.95 -11.60
N SER A 37 16.85 2.05 -10.70
CA SER A 37 17.09 0.66 -11.04
C SER A 37 16.92 -0.27 -9.84
N LYS A 38 16.84 -1.57 -10.12
CA LYS A 38 16.80 -2.62 -9.11
C LYS A 38 18.14 -2.73 -8.37
N GLU A 39 19.23 -2.54 -9.10
CA GLU A 39 20.60 -2.58 -8.61
C GLU A 39 20.82 -1.47 -7.58
N GLU A 40 20.27 -0.28 -7.82
CA GLU A 40 20.26 0.81 -6.85
C GLU A 40 19.49 0.43 -5.58
N ILE A 41 18.32 -0.23 -5.67
CA ILE A 41 17.59 -0.70 -4.48
C ILE A 41 18.47 -1.60 -3.63
N LEU A 42 19.10 -2.61 -4.25
CA LEU A 42 19.95 -3.56 -3.55
C LEU A 42 21.14 -2.86 -2.89
N GLN A 43 21.81 -1.95 -3.60
CA GLN A 43 22.94 -1.22 -3.07
C GLN A 43 22.53 -0.34 -1.88
N ARG A 44 21.43 0.41 -2.00
CA ARG A 44 20.92 1.25 -0.90
C ARG A 44 20.56 0.43 0.33
N CYS A 45 19.94 -0.74 0.15
CA CYS A 45 19.66 -1.63 1.26
C CYS A 45 20.93 -2.18 1.90
N ARG A 46 21.96 -2.54 1.11
CA ARG A 46 23.26 -2.98 1.64
C ARG A 46 23.92 -1.88 2.47
N ASP A 47 23.95 -0.65 1.94
CA ASP A 47 24.54 0.51 2.63
C ASP A 47 23.83 0.83 3.95
N ALA A 48 22.54 0.49 4.06
CA ALA A 48 21.74 0.65 5.27
C ALA A 48 21.74 -0.59 6.18
N ASP A 49 22.57 -1.61 5.93
CA ASP A 49 22.56 -2.89 6.65
C ASP A 49 21.15 -3.54 6.68
N TYR A 50 20.45 -3.42 5.55
CA TYR A 50 19.09 -3.89 5.29
C TYR A 50 18.04 -3.35 6.27
N LYS A 51 18.27 -2.17 6.86
CA LYS A 51 17.35 -1.54 7.83
C LYS A 51 16.47 -0.49 7.17
N GLU A 52 15.18 -0.57 7.49
CA GLU A 52 14.12 0.34 7.04
C GLU A 52 14.07 0.52 5.52
N CYS A 53 14.24 -0.58 4.77
CA CYS A 53 14.16 -0.57 3.31
C CYS A 53 12.70 -0.56 2.83
N LEU A 54 12.25 0.60 2.34
CA LEU A 54 10.95 0.76 1.72
C LEU A 54 11.07 1.35 0.33
N ILE A 55 10.21 0.91 -0.59
CA ILE A 55 10.09 1.45 -1.94
C ILE A 55 8.65 1.90 -2.19
N ASN A 56 8.47 2.99 -2.91
CA ASN A 56 7.14 3.46 -3.28
C ASN A 56 6.52 2.55 -4.35
N ALA A 57 5.28 2.15 -4.13
CA ALA A 57 4.46 1.38 -5.05
C ALA A 57 4.15 2.10 -6.37
N TYR A 58 4.33 3.43 -6.42
CA TYR A 58 4.12 4.23 -7.62
C TYR A 58 5.41 4.92 -8.09
N PRO A 59 5.58 5.08 -9.42
CA PRO A 59 6.70 5.85 -9.96
C PRO A 59 6.54 7.34 -9.64
N GLU A 60 7.62 8.10 -9.75
CA GLU A 60 7.61 9.54 -9.44
C GLU A 60 6.81 10.37 -10.44
N ILE A 61 6.76 9.93 -11.70
CA ILE A 61 6.03 10.62 -12.76
C ILE A 61 4.56 10.22 -12.67
N LEU A 62 3.76 11.08 -12.02
CA LEU A 62 2.33 10.86 -11.83
C LEU A 62 1.48 11.45 -12.95
N GLU A 63 1.92 12.58 -13.53
CA GLU A 63 1.16 13.34 -14.52
C GLU A 63 1.95 13.57 -15.81
N LEU A 64 1.23 13.68 -16.92
CA LEU A 64 1.74 14.14 -18.21
C LEU A 64 0.74 15.14 -18.79
N ASN A 65 1.21 16.34 -19.15
CA ASN A 65 0.36 17.43 -19.66
C ASN A 65 -0.83 17.78 -18.74
N GLY A 66 -0.64 17.70 -17.42
CA GLY A 66 -1.67 17.97 -16.41
C GLY A 66 -2.73 16.87 -16.27
N MET A 67 -2.53 15.70 -16.90
CA MET A 67 -3.40 14.54 -16.74
C MET A 67 -2.69 13.46 -15.93
N LEU A 68 -3.40 12.87 -14.97
CA LEU A 68 -2.91 11.72 -14.22
C LEU A 68 -2.72 10.53 -15.16
N ILE A 69 -1.53 9.91 -15.12
CA ILE A 69 -1.16 8.75 -15.95
C ILE A 69 -0.92 7.48 -15.13
N GLN A 70 -1.13 7.54 -13.81
CA GLN A 70 -1.03 6.39 -12.92
C GLN A 70 -2.43 6.00 -12.43
N SER A 71 -2.74 4.72 -12.54
CA SER A 71 -3.91 4.09 -11.92
C SER A 71 -3.57 3.65 -10.49
N ALA A 72 -4.55 3.62 -9.58
CA ALA A 72 -4.41 3.05 -8.23
C ALA A 72 -4.35 1.51 -8.21
N ASN A 73 -3.38 0.95 -8.95
CA ASN A 73 -3.23 -0.48 -9.25
C ASN A 73 -2.61 -1.31 -8.12
N LEU A 74 -2.33 -0.72 -6.96
CA LEU A 74 -1.96 -1.43 -5.75
C LEU A 74 -2.80 -0.96 -4.57
N ILE A 75 -3.56 -1.88 -3.99
CA ILE A 75 -4.19 -1.68 -2.69
C ILE A 75 -3.22 -2.14 -1.61
N LEU A 76 -2.86 -1.21 -0.73
CA LEU A 76 -2.05 -1.45 0.46
C LEU A 76 -2.95 -1.41 1.69
N ILE A 77 -2.98 -2.49 2.45
CA ILE A 77 -3.65 -2.55 3.76
C ILE A 77 -2.59 -2.78 4.83
N ASP A 78 -2.63 -1.93 5.86
CA ASP A 78 -1.79 -2.05 7.04
C ASP A 78 -2.63 -2.42 8.26
N LEU A 79 -2.25 -3.51 8.93
CA LEU A 79 -2.83 -3.99 10.17
C LEU A 79 -1.74 -3.97 11.24
N ASP A 80 -1.63 -2.86 11.98
CA ASP A 80 -0.63 -2.69 13.04
C ASP A 80 -1.15 -3.16 14.41
N LEU A 81 -0.24 -3.55 15.29
CA LEU A 81 -0.52 -3.85 16.69
C LEU A 81 -1.14 -2.66 17.45
N SER A 82 -0.97 -1.42 16.99
CA SER A 82 -1.64 -0.23 17.52
C SER A 82 -3.17 -0.34 17.49
N LEU A 83 -3.73 -1.09 16.53
CA LEU A 83 -5.17 -1.41 16.46
C LEU A 83 -5.65 -2.19 17.70
N CYS A 84 -4.72 -2.77 18.45
CA CYS A 84 -4.97 -3.68 19.56
C CYS A 84 -4.29 -3.24 20.86
N THR A 85 -4.01 -1.93 21.05
CA THR A 85 -3.35 -1.40 22.27
C THR A 85 -4.06 -1.77 23.58
N THR A 86 -5.39 -1.93 23.55
CA THR A 86 -6.22 -2.27 24.72
C THR A 86 -6.58 -3.76 24.79
N CYS A 87 -6.11 -4.57 23.83
CA CYS A 87 -6.47 -5.98 23.77
C CYS A 87 -5.64 -6.81 24.77
N VAL A 88 -6.30 -7.76 25.46
CA VAL A 88 -5.61 -8.74 26.32
C VAL A 88 -4.65 -9.63 25.52
N TYR A 89 -5.01 -9.95 24.28
CA TYR A 89 -4.20 -10.76 23.36
C TYR A 89 -4.04 -10.04 22.00
N PRO A 90 -3.17 -9.02 21.90
CA PRO A 90 -3.06 -8.19 20.69
C PRO A 90 -2.77 -8.98 19.43
N ILE A 91 -1.83 -9.93 19.48
CA ILE A 91 -1.47 -10.78 18.33
C ILE A 91 -2.66 -11.62 17.86
N ARG A 92 -3.36 -12.31 18.79
CA ARG A 92 -4.54 -13.13 18.43
C ARG A 92 -5.65 -12.28 17.80
N LYS A 93 -5.82 -11.05 18.27
CA LYS A 93 -6.78 -10.11 17.68
C LYS A 93 -6.35 -9.72 16.28
N LEU A 94 -5.07 -9.43 16.08
CA LEU A 94 -4.52 -9.08 14.78
C LEU A 94 -4.64 -10.24 13.78
N ASP A 95 -4.36 -11.47 14.19
CA ASP A 95 -4.56 -12.68 13.36
C ASP A 95 -6.03 -12.85 12.94
N TYR A 96 -6.95 -12.56 13.86
CA TYR A 96 -8.38 -12.55 13.54
C TYR A 96 -8.70 -11.46 12.51
N LEU A 97 -8.15 -10.25 12.65
CA LEU A 97 -8.35 -9.16 11.68
C LEU A 97 -7.80 -9.51 10.30
N LEU A 98 -6.60 -10.09 10.23
CA LEU A 98 -6.01 -10.60 9.00
C LEU A 98 -6.94 -11.62 8.35
N LYS A 99 -7.40 -12.64 9.11
CA LYS A 99 -8.32 -13.66 8.59
C LYS A 99 -9.63 -13.08 8.07
N GLN A 100 -10.22 -12.10 8.75
CA GLN A 100 -11.43 -11.44 8.26
C GLN A 100 -11.16 -10.64 6.98
N THR A 101 -10.04 -9.93 6.91
CA THR A 101 -9.64 -9.14 5.74
C THR A 101 -9.43 -10.04 4.52
N LEU A 102 -8.69 -11.14 4.67
CA LEU A 102 -8.48 -12.13 3.60
C LEU A 102 -9.80 -12.78 3.16
N LYS A 103 -10.70 -13.07 4.10
CA LYS A 103 -12.04 -13.58 3.77
C LYS A 103 -12.85 -12.58 2.95
N GLN A 104 -12.78 -11.29 3.28
CA GLN A 104 -13.47 -10.23 2.56
C GLN A 104 -12.90 -10.06 1.14
N ILE A 105 -11.56 -10.00 1.00
CA ILE A 105 -10.88 -9.96 -0.30
C ILE A 105 -11.30 -11.16 -1.18
N LYS A 106 -11.31 -12.36 -0.61
CA LYS A 106 -11.73 -13.56 -1.34
C LYS A 106 -13.20 -13.52 -1.73
N LYS A 107 -14.07 -13.00 -0.86
CA LYS A 107 -15.52 -12.94 -1.11
C LYS A 107 -15.87 -11.94 -2.20
N ASP A 108 -15.33 -10.73 -2.15
CA ASP A 108 -15.84 -9.61 -2.95
C ASP A 108 -15.15 -9.50 -4.31
N ILE A 109 -13.87 -9.85 -4.36
CA ILE A 109 -13.05 -9.70 -5.57
C ILE A 109 -12.26 -10.96 -5.91
N ASN A 110 -12.51 -12.08 -5.21
CA ASN A 110 -11.84 -13.36 -5.42
C ASN A 110 -10.29 -13.28 -5.41
N GLY A 111 -9.74 -12.32 -4.68
CA GLY A 111 -8.31 -12.02 -4.70
C GLY A 111 -7.45 -12.91 -3.81
N GLN A 112 -6.17 -13.03 -4.18
CA GLN A 112 -5.12 -13.63 -3.35
C GLN A 112 -3.96 -12.63 -3.17
N PRO A 113 -3.90 -11.89 -2.04
CA PRO A 113 -2.85 -10.91 -1.81
C PRO A 113 -1.54 -11.55 -1.38
N THR A 114 -0.47 -10.75 -1.42
CA THR A 114 0.72 -10.99 -0.60
C THR A 114 0.46 -10.52 0.82
N VAL A 115 0.88 -11.30 1.81
CA VAL A 115 0.84 -10.94 3.23
C VAL A 115 2.25 -10.96 3.79
N LEU A 116 2.69 -9.82 4.34
CA LEU A 116 3.96 -9.70 5.02
C LEU A 116 3.74 -9.49 6.53
N TRP A 117 4.52 -10.20 7.35
CA TRP A 117 4.77 -9.77 8.72
C TRP A 117 5.85 -8.69 8.70
N THR A 118 5.62 -7.55 9.36
CA THR A 118 6.53 -6.40 9.33
C THR A 118 7.22 -6.12 10.66
N GLY A 119 7.12 -7.05 11.62
CA GLY A 119 7.69 -6.90 12.97
C GLY A 119 6.78 -6.21 13.97
N ASN A 120 5.77 -5.46 13.51
CA ASN A 120 4.77 -4.81 14.37
C ASN A 120 3.33 -5.00 13.85
N GLY A 121 3.15 -5.76 12.77
CA GLY A 121 1.85 -5.92 12.13
C GLY A 121 1.91 -6.73 10.85
N TYR A 122 0.78 -6.71 10.12
CA TYR A 122 0.67 -7.28 8.80
C TYR A 122 0.52 -6.18 7.75
N HIS A 123 1.34 -6.25 6.71
CA HIS A 123 1.07 -5.55 5.47
C HIS A 123 0.44 -6.53 4.47
N ILE A 124 -0.60 -6.08 3.77
CA ILE A 124 -1.26 -6.85 2.72
C ILE A 124 -1.15 -6.04 1.43
N TYR A 125 -0.55 -6.65 0.40
CA TYR A 125 -0.36 -6.04 -0.92
C TYR A 125 -1.24 -6.76 -1.94
N LEU A 126 -2.07 -5.99 -2.62
CA LEU A 126 -3.03 -6.53 -3.58
C LEU A 126 -2.94 -5.75 -4.91
N PRO A 127 -2.22 -6.29 -5.91
CA PRO A 127 -2.21 -5.75 -7.26
C PRO A 127 -3.59 -5.89 -7.92
N VAL A 128 -4.10 -4.81 -8.51
CA VAL A 128 -5.45 -4.75 -9.07
C VAL A 128 -5.48 -4.05 -10.42
N GLN A 129 -6.42 -4.46 -11.27
CA GLN A 129 -6.70 -3.78 -12.53
C GLN A 129 -7.76 -2.70 -12.30
N ILE A 130 -7.38 -1.43 -12.45
CA ILE A 130 -8.30 -0.30 -12.32
C ILE A 130 -7.98 0.74 -13.42
N PRO A 131 -9.01 1.37 -14.03
CA PRO A 131 -8.77 2.55 -14.85
C PRO A 131 -8.22 3.71 -14.00
N ILE A 132 -7.68 4.72 -14.66
CA ILE A 132 -7.30 5.97 -14.00
C ILE A 132 -8.59 6.71 -13.70
N LEU A 133 -9.10 6.62 -12.48
CA LEU A 133 -10.43 7.14 -12.12
C LEU A 133 -10.54 8.64 -12.39
N ASP A 134 -9.46 9.39 -12.21
CA ASP A 134 -9.43 10.83 -12.46
C ASP A 134 -9.67 11.21 -13.93
N ASN A 135 -9.51 10.27 -14.86
CA ASN A 135 -9.78 10.45 -16.29
C ASN A 135 -11.21 10.05 -16.69
N GLU A 136 -11.98 9.48 -15.77
CA GLU A 136 -13.34 9.00 -16.01
C GLU A 136 -14.36 10.04 -15.54
N PHE A 137 -15.23 10.49 -16.45
CA PHE A 137 -16.20 11.56 -16.18
C PHE A 137 -17.08 11.30 -14.95
N GLU A 138 -17.46 10.03 -14.73
CA GLU A 138 -18.29 9.64 -13.59
C GLU A 138 -17.62 9.85 -12.23
N PHE A 139 -16.29 9.94 -12.19
CA PHE A 139 -15.47 10.17 -11.01
C PHE A 139 -14.94 11.61 -10.92
N SER A 140 -15.38 12.52 -11.80
CA SER A 140 -14.94 13.91 -11.78
C SER A 140 -15.19 14.58 -10.42
N LYS A 141 -14.19 15.32 -9.93
CA LYS A 141 -14.27 16.12 -8.71
C LYS A 141 -15.44 17.12 -8.74
N GLU A 142 -15.83 17.60 -9.92
CA GLU A 142 -16.97 18.50 -10.11
C GLU A 142 -18.31 17.87 -9.72
N ARG A 143 -18.44 16.54 -9.78
CA ARG A 143 -19.64 15.81 -9.35
C ARG A 143 -19.70 15.63 -7.84
N TYR A 144 -18.57 15.75 -7.15
CA TYR A 144 -18.40 15.48 -5.73
C TYR A 144 -17.77 16.67 -5.00
N GLN A 145 -18.23 17.89 -5.30
CA GLN A 145 -17.63 19.14 -4.82
C GLN A 145 -17.51 19.22 -3.29
N ASN A 146 -18.48 18.68 -2.55
CA ASN A 146 -18.42 18.66 -1.08
C ASN A 146 -17.19 17.90 -0.57
N LEU A 147 -16.87 16.77 -1.21
CA LEU A 147 -15.75 15.90 -0.86
C LEU A 147 -14.40 16.55 -1.20
N PHE A 148 -14.33 17.30 -2.30
CA PHE A 148 -13.10 17.94 -2.78
C PHE A 148 -13.06 19.45 -2.54
N SER A 149 -13.89 19.96 -1.62
CA SER A 149 -13.91 21.38 -1.25
C SER A 149 -12.69 21.77 -0.41
N LEU A 150 -12.32 23.05 -0.41
CA LEU A 150 -11.17 23.61 0.33
C LEU A 150 -11.12 23.23 1.82
N ASN A 151 -12.29 23.05 2.44
CA ASN A 151 -12.40 22.72 3.86
C ASN A 151 -12.49 21.20 4.12
N ASN A 152 -12.45 20.37 3.08
CA ASN A 152 -12.52 18.92 3.19
C ASN A 152 -11.11 18.30 3.20
N ARG A 153 -10.97 17.20 3.94
CA ARG A 153 -9.71 16.44 4.03
C ARG A 153 -9.21 15.91 2.68
N TYR A 154 -10.07 15.82 1.67
CA TYR A 154 -9.70 15.32 0.35
C TYR A 154 -9.45 16.39 -0.72
N TYR A 155 -9.43 17.68 -0.35
CA TYR A 155 -9.21 18.80 -1.28
C TYR A 155 -8.06 18.56 -2.29
N GLU A 156 -6.90 18.15 -1.79
CA GLU A 156 -5.68 17.96 -2.60
C GLU A 156 -5.51 16.53 -3.15
N TYR A 157 -6.47 15.64 -2.94
CA TYR A 157 -6.32 14.23 -3.35
C TYR A 157 -6.79 14.02 -4.78
N TYR A 158 -6.15 13.11 -5.50
CA TYR A 158 -6.77 12.50 -6.68
C TYR A 158 -7.92 11.59 -6.25
N VAL A 159 -8.92 11.43 -7.11
CA VAL A 159 -10.03 10.50 -6.83
C VAL A 159 -9.49 9.07 -6.69
N SER A 160 -8.47 8.73 -7.47
CA SER A 160 -7.76 7.46 -7.34
C SER A 160 -7.12 7.25 -5.95
N GLU A 161 -6.60 8.30 -5.31
CA GLU A 161 -6.04 8.20 -3.95
C GLU A 161 -7.12 8.10 -2.86
N VAL A 162 -8.28 8.74 -3.10
CA VAL A 162 -9.47 8.54 -2.26
C VAL A 162 -9.95 7.09 -2.37
N PHE A 163 -9.94 6.53 -3.58
CA PHE A 163 -10.23 5.12 -3.81
C PHE A 163 -9.27 4.19 -3.06
N MET A 164 -7.96 4.45 -3.07
CA MET A 164 -6.99 3.64 -2.32
C MET A 164 -7.34 3.54 -0.82
N GLN A 165 -7.71 4.67 -0.22
CA GLN A 165 -8.15 4.73 1.18
C GLN A 165 -9.49 4.03 1.40
N PHE A 166 -10.45 4.23 0.50
CA PHE A 166 -11.74 3.56 0.54
C PHE A 166 -11.56 2.04 0.49
N ALA A 167 -10.77 1.54 -0.47
CA ALA A 167 -10.54 0.12 -0.69
C ALA A 167 -9.95 -0.56 0.55
N GLY A 168 -8.93 0.03 1.17
CA GLY A 168 -8.35 -0.51 2.39
C GLY A 168 -9.35 -0.55 3.56
N ARG A 169 -10.16 0.50 3.70
CA ARG A 169 -11.21 0.56 4.73
C ARG A 169 -12.33 -0.45 4.47
N TYR A 170 -12.78 -0.57 3.22
CA TYR A 170 -13.85 -1.47 2.83
C TYR A 170 -13.46 -2.93 3.08
N LEU A 171 -12.29 -3.33 2.60
CA LEU A 171 -11.80 -4.71 2.69
C LEU A 171 -11.46 -5.15 4.13
N THR A 172 -11.23 -4.20 5.04
CA THR A 172 -11.04 -4.48 6.48
C THR A 172 -12.34 -4.40 7.30
N GLY A 173 -13.47 -4.10 6.66
CA GLY A 173 -14.74 -3.86 7.36
C GLY A 173 -14.69 -2.64 8.28
N GLY A 174 -13.95 -1.61 7.87
CA GLY A 174 -13.79 -0.35 8.60
C GLY A 174 -12.71 -0.35 9.68
N LYS A 175 -11.84 -1.38 9.71
CA LYS A 175 -10.89 -1.60 10.83
C LYS A 175 -9.45 -1.20 10.53
N SER A 176 -9.10 -0.89 9.28
CA SER A 176 -7.83 -0.24 8.96
C SER A 176 -7.79 1.16 9.58
N GLU A 177 -6.64 1.58 10.10
CA GLU A 177 -6.49 2.90 10.70
C GLU A 177 -6.72 4.05 9.70
N PHE A 178 -7.21 5.18 10.20
CA PHE A 178 -7.24 6.46 9.48
C PHE A 178 -5.86 7.13 9.37
N VAL A 179 -4.86 6.56 10.04
CA VAL A 179 -3.49 7.09 10.15
C VAL A 179 -2.73 6.85 8.85
N HIS A 180 -2.86 5.65 8.27
CA HIS A 180 -2.28 5.33 6.96
C HIS A 180 -3.20 5.83 5.84
N ARG A 181 -2.84 6.97 5.26
CA ARG A 181 -3.55 7.58 4.12
C ARG A 181 -2.68 7.42 2.87
N PRO A 182 -2.71 6.24 2.22
CA PRO A 182 -1.90 6.01 1.05
C PRO A 182 -2.28 7.01 -0.04
N ARG A 183 -1.24 7.65 -0.56
CA ARG A 183 -1.22 8.53 -1.73
C ARG A 183 -0.17 7.98 -2.70
N TYR A 184 -0.21 8.41 -3.95
CA TYR A 184 0.84 8.04 -4.91
C TYR A 184 2.24 8.40 -4.40
N ALA A 185 2.37 9.56 -3.74
CA ALA A 185 3.64 10.05 -3.25
C ALA A 185 4.21 9.29 -2.03
N ASN A 186 3.38 8.54 -1.28
CA ASN A 186 3.78 7.93 0.00
C ASN A 186 3.30 6.49 0.22
N CYS A 187 2.88 5.77 -0.83
CA CYS A 187 2.51 4.36 -0.75
C CYS A 187 3.75 3.47 -0.65
N MET A 188 4.45 3.55 0.49
CA MET A 188 5.70 2.87 0.74
C MET A 188 5.45 1.41 1.14
N VAL A 189 6.04 0.47 0.41
CA VAL A 189 6.00 -0.96 0.74
C VAL A 189 7.37 -1.41 1.26
N ARG A 190 7.35 -2.26 2.28
CA ARG A 190 8.56 -2.87 2.86
C ARG A 190 9.07 -3.98 1.95
N ILE A 191 10.39 -4.06 1.81
CA ILE A 191 11.07 -5.13 1.07
C ILE A 191 11.27 -6.34 2.01
N PRO A 192 10.89 -7.58 1.63
CA PRO A 192 11.16 -8.78 2.40
C PRO A 192 12.65 -8.97 2.69
N ASP A 193 12.96 -9.68 3.77
CA ASP A 193 14.33 -9.95 4.24
C ASP A 193 15.13 -8.70 4.62
N THR A 194 14.40 -7.63 4.94
CA THR A 194 14.91 -6.39 5.55
C THR A 194 14.33 -6.23 6.95
N TYR A 195 14.80 -5.26 7.72
CA TYR A 195 14.46 -5.10 9.14
C TYR A 195 13.68 -3.81 9.39
N ASN A 196 12.59 -3.91 10.15
CA ASN A 196 11.83 -2.75 10.63
C ASN A 196 12.55 -2.09 11.82
N MET A 197 12.94 -0.83 11.64
CA MET A 197 13.67 -0.07 12.67
C MET A 197 12.82 0.33 13.86
N ASP A 198 11.51 0.50 13.69
CA ASP A 198 10.60 0.77 14.82
C ASP A 198 10.49 -0.42 15.77
N SER A 199 10.57 -1.64 15.23
CA SER A 199 10.63 -2.86 16.03
C SER A 199 11.96 -2.97 16.78
N LEU A 200 13.07 -2.65 16.12
CA LEU A 200 14.41 -2.69 16.73
C LEU A 200 14.58 -1.62 17.82
N SER A 201 14.09 -0.40 17.61
CA SER A 201 14.16 0.69 18.59
C SER A 201 13.35 0.40 19.85
N LYS A 202 12.30 -0.43 19.74
CA LYS A 202 11.51 -0.98 20.86
C LYS A 202 12.19 -2.19 21.56
N GLY A 203 13.42 -2.55 21.17
CA GLY A 203 14.20 -3.61 21.80
C GLY A 203 13.87 -5.03 21.31
N LEU A 204 13.14 -5.18 20.19
CA LEU A 204 12.93 -6.50 19.58
C LEU A 204 14.22 -7.02 18.93
N SER A 205 14.39 -8.34 18.87
CA SER A 205 15.50 -8.97 18.17
C SER A 205 15.40 -8.78 16.66
N LEU A 206 16.54 -8.90 15.96
CA LEU A 206 16.60 -8.90 14.48
C LEU A 206 15.61 -9.89 13.86
N GLU A 207 15.48 -11.08 14.45
CA GLU A 207 14.55 -12.10 13.98
C GLU A 207 13.08 -11.65 14.05
N LYS A 208 12.73 -10.89 15.10
CA LYS A 208 11.37 -10.37 15.30
C LYS A 208 11.08 -9.13 14.46
N SER A 209 12.09 -8.33 14.12
CA SER A 209 11.94 -7.15 13.27
C SER A 209 12.03 -7.44 11.78
N GLN A 210 12.44 -8.65 11.39
CA GLN A 210 12.55 -9.04 9.99
C GLN A 210 11.17 -9.02 9.31
N VAL A 211 11.14 -8.43 8.12
CA VAL A 211 10.01 -8.46 7.20
C VAL A 211 9.94 -9.83 6.53
N LYS A 212 8.87 -10.59 6.81
CA LYS A 212 8.72 -11.99 6.37
C LYS A 212 7.50 -12.13 5.48
N ILE A 213 7.65 -12.86 4.37
CA ILE A 213 6.52 -13.27 3.53
C ILE A 213 5.79 -14.41 4.25
N LEU A 214 4.49 -14.22 4.51
CA LEU A 214 3.61 -15.23 5.09
C LEU A 214 2.69 -15.87 4.05
N GLN A 215 2.37 -15.11 3.00
CA GLN A 215 1.59 -15.54 1.87
C GLN A 215 2.07 -14.77 0.64
N GLU A 216 2.25 -15.47 -0.47
CA GLU A 216 2.50 -14.85 -1.78
C GLU A 216 1.18 -14.67 -2.53
N TRP A 217 1.08 -13.55 -3.25
CA TRP A 217 0.05 -13.40 -4.28
C TRP A 217 0.25 -14.43 -5.39
N ASP A 218 -0.84 -14.79 -6.08
CA ASP A 218 -0.85 -15.84 -7.10
C ASP A 218 -0.39 -15.34 -8.49
N GLY A 219 0.13 -14.12 -8.58
CA GLY A 219 0.52 -13.47 -9.83
C GLY A 219 -0.65 -13.02 -10.71
N ASN A 220 -1.90 -13.27 -10.29
CA ASN A 220 -3.09 -12.88 -11.05
C ASN A 220 -3.53 -11.47 -10.66
N ILE A 221 -3.71 -10.62 -11.68
CA ILE A 221 -4.25 -9.28 -11.48
C ILE A 221 -5.77 -9.40 -11.36
N ILE A 222 -6.32 -8.81 -10.31
CA ILE A 222 -7.74 -8.94 -9.98
C ILE A 222 -8.55 -7.85 -10.66
N ASP A 223 -9.65 -8.23 -11.32
CA ASP A 223 -10.69 -7.30 -11.75
C ASP A 223 -11.49 -6.85 -10.53
N ILE A 224 -11.41 -5.56 -10.22
CA ILE A 224 -12.04 -4.97 -9.04
C ILE A 224 -13.33 -4.22 -9.34
N LYS A 225 -14.02 -4.50 -10.46
CA LYS A 225 -15.36 -3.94 -10.75
C LYS A 225 -16.33 -3.95 -9.55
N PRO A 226 -16.44 -5.04 -8.75
CA PRO A 226 -17.30 -5.01 -7.56
C PRO A 226 -16.89 -3.92 -6.58
N LEU A 227 -15.59 -3.77 -6.32
CA LEU A 227 -15.07 -2.75 -5.40
C LEU A 227 -15.24 -1.33 -5.95
N ILE A 228 -15.15 -1.14 -7.27
CA ILE A 228 -15.43 0.14 -7.93
C ILE A 228 -16.92 0.50 -7.78
N GLN A 229 -17.84 -0.46 -7.90
CA GLN A 229 -19.28 -0.22 -7.67
C GLN A 229 -19.55 0.24 -6.24
N GLU A 230 -18.94 -0.43 -5.25
CA GLU A 230 -19.04 -0.04 -3.85
C GLU A 230 -18.46 1.35 -3.60
N PHE A 231 -17.38 1.71 -4.28
CA PHE A 231 -16.81 3.06 -4.22
C PHE A 231 -17.77 4.12 -4.78
N LYS A 232 -18.44 3.84 -5.91
CA LYS A 232 -19.47 4.74 -6.47
C LYS A 232 -20.61 4.97 -5.48
N ILE A 233 -21.09 3.88 -4.85
CA ILE A 233 -22.14 3.98 -3.83
C ILE A 233 -21.66 4.87 -2.68
N TRP A 234 -20.45 4.63 -2.17
CA TRP A 234 -19.86 5.43 -1.10
C TRP A 234 -19.73 6.92 -1.46
N LEU A 235 -19.31 7.24 -2.68
CA LEU A 235 -19.19 8.62 -3.17
C LEU A 235 -20.53 9.36 -3.17
N THR A 236 -21.65 8.69 -3.48
CA THR A 236 -22.98 9.31 -3.45
C THR A 236 -23.49 9.63 -2.04
N GLN A 237 -22.84 9.09 -1.01
CA GLN A 237 -23.18 9.30 0.40
C GLN A 237 -22.33 10.39 1.07
N GLN A 238 -21.39 11.03 0.33
CA GLN A 238 -20.52 12.10 0.83
C GLN A 238 -21.10 13.48 0.56
#